data_AF-X1GGK4-F1
#
_entry.id   AF-X1GGK4-F1
#
_cell.length_a   1.000
_cell.length_b   1.000
_cell.length_c   1.000
_cell.angle_alpha   90.00
_cell.angle_beta   90.00
_cell.angle_gamma   90.00
#
_symmetry.space_group_name_H-M   'P 1'
#
loop_
_entity.id
_entity.type
_entity.pdbx_description
1 polymer ?
#
loop_
_entity_poly.entity_id
_entity_poly.type
_entity_poly.pdbx_seq_one_letter_code
_entity_poly.pdbx_strand_id
1 'polypeptide(L)' 'MDMLVNTVRMIDNDQAKEYSEGDNNTLAEKLAIGLINPEDFKNLNITQSSNLKLISNFGSVIIKALQMRKLLKKLSKN' A
#
# COMPACT_ATOMS: atom_id res chain seq x y z
N MET A 1 -2.48 3.63 16.99
CA MET A 1 -1.30 2.73 17.06
C MET A 1 -0.17 3.46 16.39
N ASP A 2 0.98 3.53 17.04
CA ASP A 2 2.17 4.18 16.48
C ASP A 2 2.97 3.17 15.67
N MET A 3 3.40 3.58 14.48
CA MET A 3 4.10 2.71 13.53
C MET A 3 5.23 3.49 12.84
N LEU A 4 6.28 2.78 12.47
CA LEU A 4 7.33 3.31 11.60
C LEU A 4 6.88 3.23 10.14
N VAL A 5 6.86 4.37 9.46
CA VAL A 5 6.50 4.46 8.04
C VAL A 5 7.78 4.55 7.22
N ASN A 6 7.98 3.58 6.31
CA ASN A 6 9.05 3.60 5.32
C ASN A 6 8.46 3.64 3.91
N THR A 7 9.03 4.51 3.07
CA THR A 7 8.69 4.58 1.65
C THR A 7 9.66 3.73 0.84
N VAL A 8 9.15 2.85 0.00
CA VAL A 8 9.95 2.03 -0.92
C VAL A 8 9.47 2.25 -2.35
N ARG A 9 10.39 2.14 -3.32
CA ARG A 9 10.03 2.10 -4.74
C ARG A 9 9.79 0.66 -5.15
N MET A 10 8.75 0.42 -5.94
CA MET A 10 8.45 -0.87 -6.53
C MET A 10 8.38 -0.73 -8.04
N ILE A 11 8.98 -1.68 -8.76
CA ILE A 11 9.00 -1.69 -10.23
C ILE A 11 7.57 -1.63 -10.79
N ASP A 12 6.65 -2.42 -10.22
CA ASP A 12 5.24 -2.44 -10.62
C ASP A 12 4.56 -1.07 -10.47
N ASN A 13 4.93 -0.30 -9.44
CA ASN A 13 4.37 1.03 -9.18
C ASN A 13 4.95 2.05 -10.15
N ASP A 14 6.25 1.99 -10.42
CA ASP A 14 6.90 2.86 -11.39
C ASP A 14 6.35 2.57 -12.81
N GLN A 15 6.22 1.30 -13.19
CA GLN A 15 5.56 0.91 -14.44
C GLN A 15 4.10 1.38 -14.49
N ALA A 16 3.34 1.19 -13.40
CA ALA A 16 1.95 1.66 -13.35
C ALA A 16 1.84 3.16 -13.59
N LYS A 17 2.77 3.96 -13.05
CA LYS A 17 2.81 5.41 -13.28
C LYS A 17 3.07 5.75 -14.75
N GLU A 18 4.01 5.07 -15.39
CA GLU A 18 4.36 5.30 -16.80
C GLU A 18 3.24 4.82 -17.76
N TYR A 19 2.62 3.67 -17.48
CA TYR A 19 1.58 3.08 -18.34
C TYR A 19 0.17 3.62 -18.09
N SER A 20 -0.08 4.31 -16.98
CA SER A 20 -1.40 4.91 -16.69
C SER A 20 -1.62 6.27 -17.34
N GLU A 21 -0.65 6.77 -18.12
CA GLU A 21 -0.67 8.11 -18.75
C GLU A 21 -1.01 9.25 -17.77
N GLY A 22 -0.90 9.02 -16.46
CA GLY A 22 -1.23 10.00 -15.44
C GLY A 22 -2.73 10.11 -15.10
N ASP A 23 -3.60 9.16 -15.49
CA ASP A 23 -5.00 9.19 -15.05
C ASP A 23 -5.12 9.03 -13.52
N ASN A 24 -5.81 9.98 -12.89
CA ASN A 24 -5.89 10.12 -11.44
C ASN A 24 -6.51 8.89 -10.76
N ASN A 25 -7.43 8.20 -11.44
CA ASN A 25 -8.10 7.02 -10.87
C ASN A 25 -7.14 5.83 -10.79
N THR A 26 -6.40 5.55 -11.86
CA THR A 26 -5.45 4.44 -11.91
C THR A 26 -4.24 4.68 -11.01
N LEU A 27 -3.78 5.93 -10.89
CA LEU A 27 -2.74 6.32 -9.94
C LEU A 27 -3.18 6.11 -8.49
N ALA A 28 -4.40 6.52 -8.13
CA ALA A 28 -4.92 6.34 -6.78
C ALA A 28 -5.02 4.86 -6.38
N GLU A 29 -5.40 3.99 -7.30
CA GLU A 29 -5.52 2.56 -7.02
C GLU A 29 -4.18 1.81 -6.91
N LYS A 30 -3.17 2.25 -7.67
CA LYS A 30 -1.88 1.53 -7.79
C LYS A 30 -0.74 2.14 -6.97
N LEU A 31 -0.76 3.44 -6.67
CA LEU A 31 0.33 4.12 -5.96
C LEU A 31 0.04 4.38 -4.48
N ALA A 32 -1.23 4.59 -4.10
CA ALA A 32 -1.60 4.88 -2.70
C ALA A 32 -1.80 3.59 -1.89
N ILE A 33 -0.74 2.79 -1.78
CA ILE A 33 -0.76 1.46 -1.15
C ILE A 33 0.16 1.40 0.07
N GLY A 34 -0.37 0.91 1.20
CA GLY A 34 0.39 0.59 2.39
C GLY A 34 0.64 -0.91 2.51
N LEU A 35 1.91 -1.32 2.54
CA LEU A 35 2.30 -2.70 2.81
C LEU A 35 2.45 -2.90 4.32
N ILE A 36 1.68 -3.82 4.87
CA ILE A 36 1.65 -4.08 6.32
C ILE A 36 1.99 -5.53 6.60
N ASN A 37 2.79 -5.74 7.65
CA ASN A 37 3.16 -7.07 8.11
C ASN A 37 1.92 -7.86 8.52
N PRO A 38 1.90 -9.19 8.33
CA PRO A 38 0.73 -10.00 8.64
C PRO A 38 0.25 -9.92 10.09
N GLU A 39 1.18 -9.78 11.03
CA GLU A 39 0.89 -9.64 12.46
C GLU A 39 0.21 -8.31 12.75
N ASP A 40 0.78 -7.20 12.28
CA ASP A 40 0.18 -5.87 12.41
C ASP A 40 -1.19 -5.79 11.71
N PHE A 41 -1.33 -6.44 10.55
CA PHE A 41 -2.60 -6.51 9.83
C PHE A 41 -3.69 -7.21 10.65
N LYS A 42 -3.32 -8.25 11.41
CA LYS A 42 -4.21 -8.96 12.32
C LYS A 42 -4.50 -8.14 13.58
N ASN A 43 -3.49 -7.50 14.15
CA ASN A 43 -3.60 -6.67 15.36
C ASN A 43 -4.49 -5.43 15.13
N LEU A 44 -4.41 -4.85 13.93
CA LEU A 44 -5.27 -3.75 13.49
C LEU A 44 -6.69 -4.22 13.11
N ASN A 45 -6.93 -5.54 13.04
CA ASN A 45 -8.20 -6.15 12.65
C ASN A 45 -8.77 -5.59 11.34
N ILE A 46 -7.89 -5.37 10.35
CA ILE A 46 -8.24 -4.81 9.06
C ILE A 46 -8.38 -5.89 7.98
N THR A 47 -9.16 -5.59 6.95
CA THR A 47 -9.37 -6.45 5.79
C THR A 47 -8.63 -5.90 4.56
N GLN A 48 -8.46 -6.70 3.51
CA GLN A 48 -7.75 -6.27 2.28
C GLN A 48 -8.48 -5.15 1.51
N SER A 49 -9.76 -4.91 1.82
CA SER A 49 -10.54 -3.80 1.28
C SER A 49 -10.52 -2.58 2.19
N SER A 50 -9.84 -2.64 3.34
CA SER A 50 -9.80 -1.54 4.30
C SER A 50 -8.86 -0.43 3.82
N ASN A 51 -9.34 0.79 3.95
CA ASN A 51 -8.52 1.99 3.81
C ASN A 51 -7.97 2.39 5.18
N LEU A 52 -6.72 2.83 5.22
CA LEU A 52 -6.06 3.31 6.42
C LEU A 52 -5.80 4.80 6.29
N LYS A 53 -6.13 5.54 7.35
CA LYS A 53 -5.73 6.94 7.50
C LYS A 53 -4.43 7.00 8.28
N LEU A 54 -3.35 7.38 7.62
CA LEU A 54 -2.08 7.71 8.25
C LEU A 54 -2.10 9.19 8.66
N ILE A 55 -1.68 9.47 9.89
CA ILE A 55 -1.59 10.83 10.42
C ILE A 55 -0.18 11.00 10.97
N SER A 56 0.46 12.10 10.61
CA SER A 56 1.78 12.50 11.09
C SER A 56 1.79 14.00 11.38
N ASN A 57 2.88 14.49 11.96
CA ASN A 57 3.08 15.93 12.20
C ASN A 57 3.14 16.75 10.88
N PHE A 58 3.36 16.10 9.74
CA PHE A 58 3.43 16.74 8.42
C PHE A 58 2.10 16.71 7.65
N GLY A 59 1.08 16.01 8.17
CA GLY A 59 -0.23 15.88 7.53
C GLY A 59 -0.80 14.48 7.60
N SER A 60 -1.88 14.24 6.85
CA SER A 60 -2.57 12.95 6.80
C SER A 60 -2.86 12.49 5.38
N VAL A 61 -2.82 11.18 5.16
CA VAL A 61 -3.12 10.54 3.87
C VAL A 61 -3.98 9.30 4.10
N ILE A 62 -4.87 8.99 3.14
CA ILE A 62 -5.65 7.76 3.14
C ILE A 62 -5.06 6.83 2.08
N ILE A 63 -4.76 5.59 2.47
CA ILE A 63 -4.13 4.58 1.61
C ILE A 63 -4.89 3.26 1.69
N LYS A 64 -4.75 2.43 0.65
CA LYS A 64 -5.27 1.07 0.65
C LYS A 64 -4.31 0.12 1.36
N ALA A 65 -4.80 -0.69 2.30
CA ALA A 65 -3.96 -1.61 3.06
C ALA A 65 -3.81 -2.96 2.35
N LEU A 66 -2.57 -3.36 2.07
CA LEU A 66 -2.24 -4.69 1.53
C LEU A 66 -1.35 -5.45 2.49
N GLN A 67 -1.66 -6.74 2.69
CA GLN A 67 -0.83 -7.60 3.54
C GLN A 67 0.36 -8.12 2.75
N MET A 68 1.57 -7.91 3.27
CA MET A 68 2.82 -8.22 2.60
C MET A 68 2.95 -9.70 2.16
N ARG A 69 2.43 -10.65 2.95
CA ARG A 69 2.50 -12.10 2.65
C ARG A 69 1.77 -12.49 1.35
N LYS A 70 0.72 -11.75 0.96
CA LYS A 70 0.04 -11.98 -0.33
C LYS A 70 0.89 -11.51 -1.51
N LEU A 71 1.66 -10.44 -1.34
CA LEU A 71 2.58 -9.94 -2.36
C LEU A 71 3.69 -10.96 -2.65
N LEU A 72 4.32 -11.51 -1.60
CA LEU A 72 5.36 -12.53 -1.74
C LEU A 72 4.86 -13.80 -2.45
N LYS A 73 3.63 -14.23 -2.18
CA LYS A 73 3.01 -15.37 -2.89
C LYS A 73 2.70 -15.08 -4.35
N LYS A 74 2.44 -13.82 -4.72
CA LYS A 74 2.24 -13.41 -6.12
C LYS A 74 3.57 -13.42 -6.88
N LEU A 75 4.64 -12.96 -6.24
CA LEU A 75 6.00 -12.95 -6.81
C LEU A 75 6.59 -14.36 -6.97
N SER A 76 6.33 -15.28 -6.04
CA SER A 76 6.83 -16.67 -6.11
C SER A 76 6.14 -17.55 -7.17
N LYS A 77 5.09 -17.05 -7.84
CA LYS A 77 4.35 -17.78 -8.87
C LYS A 77 4.74 -17.41 -10.31
N ASN A 78 5.69 -16.48 -10.45
CA ASN A 78 6.35 -16.12 -11.70
C ASN A 78 7.80 -16.61 -11.66
#